data_AF-A0A951TNL5-F1
#
_entry.id   AF-A0A951TNL5-F1
#
_cell.length_a   1.000
_cell.length_b   1.000
_cell.length_c   1.000
_cell.angle_alpha   90.00
_cell.angle_beta   90.00
_cell.angle_gamma   90.00
#
_symmetry.space_group_name_H-M   'P 1'
#
loop_
_entity.id
_entity.type
_entity.pdbx_description
1 polymer ?
#
loop_
_entity_poly.entity_id
_entity_poly.type
_entity_poly.pdbx_seq_one_letter_code
_entity_poly.pdbx_strand_id
1 'polypeptide(L)'
;MGSRAVSQRKQAGADPWSVAELTLSSRLLVGTGKFRSHEGMRAALIASEAEVVTVALRRVDLDRTAATGGDVLDFVPAGMHLLPNTSGAVDAGEAVRLARLGRAGTGTDLVKLEVTPDPRTLAPDPI
;
A
#
# COMPACT_ATOMS: atom_id res chain seq x y z
N MET A 1 19.69 -17.04 38.23
CA MET A 1 20.61 -16.60 37.16
C MET A 1 20.55 -17.61 36.03
N GLY A 2 19.90 -17.28 34.92
CA GLY A 2 19.73 -18.19 33.79
C GLY A 2 19.55 -17.36 32.52
N SER A 3 20.66 -16.79 32.04
CA SER A 3 20.71 -16.09 30.76
C SER A 3 20.58 -17.13 29.65
N ARG A 4 19.38 -17.28 29.10
CA ARG A 4 19.19 -17.93 27.80
C ARG A 4 19.52 -16.87 26.75
N ALA A 5 20.68 -17.06 26.13
CA ALA A 5 21.11 -16.31 24.95
C ALA A 5 19.95 -16.22 23.96
N VAL A 6 19.47 -15.00 23.74
CA VAL A 6 18.66 -14.68 22.56
C VAL A 6 19.56 -14.99 21.38
N SER A 7 19.26 -16.11 20.71
CA SER A 7 19.94 -16.56 19.51
C SER A 7 19.96 -15.39 18.52
N GLN A 8 21.14 -14.83 18.31
CA GLN A 8 21.35 -13.82 17.28
C GLN A 8 21.01 -14.49 15.96
N ARG A 9 19.85 -14.14 15.38
CA ARG A 9 19.59 -14.48 13.98
C ARG A 9 20.72 -13.85 13.19
N LYS A 10 21.55 -14.69 12.57
CA LYS A 10 22.48 -14.29 11.51
C LYS A 10 21.69 -13.37 10.57
N GLN A 11 22.06 -12.08 10.50
CA GLN A 11 21.60 -11.22 9.41
C GLN A 11 22.13 -11.86 8.13
N ALA A 12 21.23 -12.50 7.37
CA ALA A 12 21.51 -12.82 5.99
C ALA A 12 21.87 -11.50 5.29
N GLY A 13 22.97 -11.48 4.55
CA GLY A 13 23.53 -10.28 3.95
C GLY A 13 22.46 -9.47 3.23
N ALA A 14 22.48 -8.15 3.42
CA ALA A 14 21.51 -7.25 2.81
C ALA A 14 21.47 -7.49 1.30
N ASP A 15 20.30 -7.85 0.78
CA ASP A 15 20.01 -8.03 -0.65
C ASP A 15 18.99 -6.96 -1.08
N PRO A 16 19.39 -5.67 -1.08
CA PRO A 16 18.48 -4.58 -1.39
C PRO A 16 18.08 -4.62 -2.88
N TRP A 17 16.91 -4.09 -3.18
CA TRP A 17 16.41 -3.90 -4.53
C TRP A 17 15.88 -2.48 -4.71
N SER A 18 15.84 -2.00 -5.96
CA SER A 18 15.42 -0.63 -6.24
C SER A 18 14.22 -0.58 -7.18
N VAL A 19 13.37 0.42 -6.98
CA VAL A 19 12.26 0.78 -7.86
C VAL A 19 12.15 2.30 -7.92
N ALA A 20 12.34 2.86 -9.12
CA ALA A 20 12.61 4.30 -9.28
C ALA A 20 13.74 4.73 -8.31
N GLU A 21 13.52 5.80 -7.54
CA GLU A 21 14.48 6.33 -6.57
C GLU A 21 14.42 5.64 -5.18
N LEU A 22 13.55 4.63 -5.01
CA LEU A 22 13.44 3.89 -3.76
C LEU A 22 14.42 2.72 -3.75
N THR A 23 15.19 2.58 -2.67
CA THR A 23 15.97 1.38 -2.36
C THR A 23 15.34 0.70 -1.15
N LEU A 24 14.95 -0.55 -1.33
CA LEU A 24 14.13 -1.32 -0.40
C LEU A 24 14.88 -2.58 0.03
N SER A 25 14.66 -2.99 1.27
CA SER A 25 15.21 -4.22 1.85
C SER A 25 14.17 -5.35 1.87
N SER A 26 12.91 -5.01 2.09
CA SER A 26 11.78 -5.93 2.09
C SER A 26 11.28 -6.16 0.67
N ARG A 27 11.10 -7.43 0.30
CA ARG A 27 10.49 -7.85 -0.98
C ARG A 27 8.98 -8.06 -0.86
N LEU A 28 8.39 -7.75 0.29
CA LEU A 28 6.96 -7.86 0.56
C LEU A 28 6.28 -6.50 0.43
N LEU A 29 5.34 -6.40 -0.51
CA LEU A 29 4.43 -5.26 -0.66
C LEU A 29 3.06 -5.68 -0.11
N VAL A 30 2.43 -4.81 0.69
CA VAL A 30 1.15 -5.12 1.34
C VAL A 30 0.07 -4.15 0.87
N GLY A 31 -1.16 -4.61 0.64
CA GLY A 31 -2.30 -3.73 0.37
C GLY A 31 -3.15 -3.48 1.61
N THR A 32 -3.90 -2.39 1.62
CA THR A 32 -4.78 -2.02 2.75
C THR A 32 -6.19 -2.62 2.68
N GLY A 33 -6.54 -3.30 1.59
CA GLY A 33 -7.86 -3.90 1.43
C GLY A 33 -8.10 -5.13 2.30
N LYS A 34 -9.38 -5.45 2.55
CA LYS A 34 -9.87 -6.71 3.16
C LYS A 34 -9.52 -6.94 4.64
N PHE A 35 -8.90 -5.99 5.33
CA PHE A 35 -8.76 -6.07 6.79
C PHE A 35 -10.10 -5.85 7.49
N ARG A 36 -10.31 -6.55 8.61
CA ARG A 36 -11.55 -6.47 9.41
C ARG A 36 -11.66 -5.15 10.18
N SER A 37 -10.54 -4.48 10.46
CA SER A 37 -10.47 -3.16 11.07
C SER A 37 -9.17 -2.45 10.71
N HIS A 38 -9.13 -1.13 10.87
CA HIS A 38 -7.93 -0.34 10.61
C HIS A 38 -6.79 -0.65 11.60
N GLU A 39 -7.10 -0.96 12.86
CA GLU A 39 -6.10 -1.38 13.86
C GLU A 39 -5.48 -2.73 13.49
N GLY A 40 -6.31 -3.67 12.98
CA GLY A 40 -5.83 -4.96 12.49
C GLY A 40 -4.92 -4.82 11.27
N MET A 41 -5.28 -3.92 10.35
CA MET A 41 -4.42 -3.53 9.23
C MET A 41 -3.08 -2.97 9.71
N ARG A 42 -3.10 -1.98 10.62
CA ARG A 42 -1.89 -1.36 11.17
C ARG A 42 -0.98 -2.39 11.84
N ALA A 43 -1.54 -3.28 12.65
CA ALA A 43 -0.79 -4.35 13.31
C ALA A 43 -0.14 -5.30 12.29
N ALA A 44 -0.86 -5.67 11.24
CA ALA A 44 -0.34 -6.52 10.16
C ALA A 44 0.78 -5.83 9.37
N LEU A 45 0.64 -4.53 9.05
CA LEU A 45 1.67 -3.75 8.37
C LEU A 45 2.98 -3.74 9.18
N ILE A 46 2.90 -3.44 10.49
CA ILE A 46 4.07 -3.44 11.38
C ILE A 46 4.71 -4.83 11.46
N ALA A 47 3.91 -5.88 11.65
CA ALA A 47 4.41 -7.24 11.79
C ALA A 47 5.00 -7.80 10.49
N SER A 48 4.57 -7.29 9.34
CA SER A 48 5.06 -7.74 8.02
C SER A 48 6.46 -7.22 7.67
N GLU A 49 6.93 -6.17 8.36
CA GLU A 49 8.17 -5.46 8.01
C GLU A 49 8.21 -5.01 6.53
N ALA A 50 7.04 -4.83 5.93
CA ALA A 50 6.92 -4.25 4.59
C ALA A 50 7.30 -2.77 4.63
N GLU A 51 8.00 -2.32 3.59
CA GLU A 51 8.36 -0.90 3.45
C GLU A 51 7.38 -0.16 2.55
N VAL A 52 6.63 -0.89 1.71
CA VAL A 52 5.71 -0.32 0.72
C VAL A 52 4.29 -0.82 0.97
N VAL A 53 3.34 0.11 1.02
CA VAL A 53 1.92 -0.17 1.20
C VAL A 53 1.09 0.39 0.04
N THR A 54 0.23 -0.45 -0.53
CA THR A 54 -0.68 -0.04 -1.61
C THR A 54 -1.98 0.50 -1.06
N VAL A 55 -2.43 1.63 -1.58
CA VAL A 55 -3.66 2.31 -1.14
C VAL A 55 -4.57 2.60 -2.33
N ALA A 56 -5.85 2.26 -2.20
CA ALA A 56 -6.85 2.55 -3.22
C ALA A 56 -7.57 3.87 -2.88
N LEU A 57 -7.27 4.95 -3.60
CA LEU A 57 -7.94 6.23 -3.42
C LEU A 57 -9.20 6.28 -4.29
N ARG A 58 -10.24 5.52 -3.92
CA ARG A 58 -11.49 5.47 -4.70
C ARG A 58 -12.42 6.65 -4.41
N ARG A 59 -12.41 7.10 -3.16
CA ARG A 59 -13.11 8.29 -2.68
C ARG A 59 -12.21 8.91 -1.63
N VAL A 60 -11.53 10.00 -1.98
CA VAL A 60 -11.11 10.93 -0.94
C VAL A 60 -12.42 11.54 -0.48
N ASP A 61 -12.95 11.05 0.64
CA ASP A 61 -14.06 11.74 1.31
C ASP A 61 -13.50 13.08 1.78
N LEU A 62 -13.63 14.10 0.93
CA LEU A 62 -13.24 15.47 1.23
C LEU A 62 -14.02 15.99 2.46
N ASP A 63 -15.17 15.39 2.74
CA ASP A 63 -15.86 15.50 4.03
C ASP A 63 -15.28 14.52 5.06
N ARG A 64 -14.16 14.95 5.67
CA ARG A 64 -13.57 14.29 6.85
C ARG A 64 -14.52 14.20 8.06
N THR A 65 -15.68 14.85 7.98
CA THR A 65 -16.73 14.89 9.01
C THR A 65 -17.71 13.71 8.93
N ALA A 66 -17.83 13.04 7.78
CA ALA A 66 -18.82 11.98 7.54
C ALA A 66 -18.26 10.55 7.68
N ALA A 67 -16.93 10.38 7.64
CA ALA A 67 -16.30 9.07 7.75
C ALA A 67 -16.24 8.63 9.23
N THR A 68 -17.22 7.84 9.64
CA THR A 68 -17.20 7.12 10.92
C THR A 68 -16.10 6.04 10.89
N GLY A 69 -14.84 6.42 11.14
CA GLY A 69 -13.73 5.46 11.18
C GLY A 69 -12.32 5.96 10.82
N GLY A 70 -12.16 7.24 10.45
CA GLY A 70 -10.88 7.82 9.99
C GLY A 70 -10.50 7.39 8.57
N ASP A 71 -9.60 8.14 7.92
CA ASP A 71 -9.08 7.78 6.59
C ASP A 71 -8.13 6.59 6.73
N VAL A 72 -8.12 5.66 5.76
CA VAL A 72 -7.17 4.52 5.75
C VAL A 72 -5.72 4.99 5.89
N LEU A 73 -5.40 6.18 5.37
CA LEU A 73 -4.09 6.81 5.48
C LEU A 73 -3.69 7.13 6.92
N ASP A 74 -4.66 7.45 7.79
CA ASP A 74 -4.41 7.77 9.20
C ASP A 74 -3.89 6.55 10.00
N PHE A 75 -4.11 5.34 9.48
CA PHE A 75 -3.73 4.09 10.13
C PHE A 75 -2.49 3.43 9.51
N VAL A 76 -1.95 3.98 8.42
CA VAL A 76 -0.67 3.53 7.87
C VAL A 76 0.46 3.96 8.83
N PRO A 77 1.34 3.04 9.26
CA PRO A 77 2.50 3.40 10.05
C PRO A 77 3.37 4.47 9.38
N ALA A 78 3.84 5.44 10.17
CA ALA A 78 4.78 6.44 9.69
C ALA A 78 6.06 5.77 9.14
N GLY A 79 6.58 6.31 8.03
CA GLY A 79 7.81 5.83 7.39
C GLY A 79 7.61 4.78 6.30
N MET A 80 6.40 4.25 6.10
CA MET A 80 6.11 3.41 4.93
C MET A 80 5.99 4.25 3.65
N HIS A 81 6.45 3.70 2.53
CA HIS A 81 6.24 4.27 1.21
C HIS A 81 4.83 3.97 0.72
N LEU A 82 4.07 5.02 0.42
CA LEU A 82 2.73 4.89 -0.16
C LEU A 82 2.83 4.58 -1.66
N LEU A 83 2.07 3.59 -2.11
CA LEU A 83 1.93 3.22 -3.52
C LEU A 83 0.44 3.29 -3.91
N PRO A 84 -0.07 4.46 -4.34
CA PRO A 84 -1.45 4.58 -4.78
C PRO A 84 -1.70 3.66 -5.98
N ASN A 85 -2.87 3.03 -6.01
CA ASN A 85 -3.30 2.18 -7.12
C ASN A 85 -4.53 2.74 -7.83
N THR A 86 -4.73 2.33 -9.08
CA THR A 86 -5.90 2.71 -9.88
C THR A 86 -7.00 1.65 -9.84
N SER A 87 -7.06 0.87 -8.75
CA SER A 87 -8.03 -0.23 -8.61
C SER A 87 -9.46 0.26 -8.84
N GLY A 88 -10.18 -0.44 -9.72
CA GLY A 88 -11.56 -0.08 -10.09
C GLY A 88 -11.67 0.79 -11.35
N ALA A 89 -10.56 1.23 -11.94
CA ALA A 89 -10.58 1.76 -13.29
C ALA A 89 -11.00 0.66 -14.27
N VAL A 90 -11.99 0.95 -15.11
CA VAL A 90 -12.42 0.03 -16.19
C VAL A 90 -11.80 0.35 -17.53
N ASP A 91 -11.18 1.54 -17.66
CA ASP A 91 -10.49 1.99 -18.86
C ASP A 91 -9.26 2.86 -18.51
N ALA A 92 -8.48 3.20 -19.53
CA ALA A 92 -7.27 4.02 -19.37
C ALA A 92 -7.58 5.45 -18.87
N GLY A 93 -8.70 6.04 -19.28
CA GLY A 93 -9.10 7.39 -18.87
C GLY A 93 -9.36 7.45 -17.37
N GLU A 94 -10.05 6.44 -16.84
CA GLU A 94 -10.28 6.26 -15.41
C GLU A 94 -8.98 6.03 -14.65
N ALA A 95 -8.09 5.19 -15.18
CA ALA A 95 -6.82 4.92 -14.54
C ALA A 95 -5.95 6.18 -14.43
N VAL A 96 -5.86 6.98 -15.49
CA VAL A 96 -5.13 8.27 -15.47
C VAL A 96 -5.75 9.22 -14.46
N ARG A 97 -7.09 9.30 -14.38
CA ARG A 97 -7.80 10.12 -13.39
C ARG A 97 -7.45 9.69 -11.96
N LEU A 98 -7.52 8.39 -11.68
CA LEU A 98 -7.18 7.84 -10.36
C LEU A 98 -5.70 8.02 -10.02
N ALA A 99 -4.79 7.88 -10.98
CA ALA A 99 -3.37 8.12 -10.77
C ALA A 99 -3.08 9.57 -10.37
N ARG A 100 -3.74 10.55 -11.01
CA ARG A 100 -3.61 11.98 -10.66
C ARG A 100 -4.15 12.27 -9.26
N LEU A 101 -5.28 11.66 -8.87
CA LEU A 101 -5.80 11.75 -7.51
C LEU A 101 -4.86 11.09 -6.49
N GLY A 102 -4.33 9.91 -6.84
CA GLY A 102 -3.26 9.18 -6.15
C GLY A 102 -2.11 10.09 -5.78
N ARG A 103 -1.54 10.73 -6.80
CA ARG A 103 -0.42 11.67 -6.67
C ARG A 103 -0.79 12.85 -5.76
N ALA A 104 -1.94 13.48 -5.97
CA ALA A 104 -2.38 14.62 -5.17
C ALA A 104 -2.62 14.26 -3.69
N GLY A 105 -3.13 13.05 -3.40
CA GLY A 105 -3.45 12.60 -2.05
C GLY A 105 -2.26 12.04 -1.27
N THR A 106 -1.24 11.52 -1.96
CA THR A 106 -0.09 10.85 -1.32
C THR A 106 1.24 11.59 -1.48
N GLY A 107 1.34 12.52 -2.42
CA GLY A 107 2.57 13.23 -2.75
C GLY A 107 3.64 12.40 -3.47
N THR A 108 3.37 11.12 -3.77
CA THR A 108 4.31 10.26 -4.51
C THR A 108 4.07 10.31 -6.02
N ASP A 109 5.15 10.16 -6.79
CA ASP A 109 5.11 10.02 -8.24
C ASP A 109 4.93 8.55 -8.70
N LEU A 110 4.97 7.60 -7.76
CA LEU A 110 4.73 6.18 -8.05
C LEU A 110 3.25 5.86 -8.12
N VAL A 111 2.88 4.94 -9.01
CA VAL A 111 1.51 4.42 -9.15
C VAL A 111 1.53 2.92 -9.48
N LYS A 112 0.65 2.16 -8.83
CA LYS A 112 0.34 0.78 -9.21
C LYS A 112 -0.84 0.81 -10.20
N LEU A 113 -0.52 0.70 -11.49
CA LEU A 113 -1.52 0.67 -12.54
C LEU A 113 -2.32 -0.62 -12.49
N GLU A 114 -3.64 -0.47 -12.40
CA GLU A 114 -4.66 -1.51 -12.47
C GLU A 114 -5.79 -1.01 -13.39
N VAL A 115 -6.06 -1.74 -14.48
CA VAL A 115 -7.21 -1.50 -15.36
C VAL A 115 -7.95 -2.82 -15.47
N THR A 116 -9.14 -2.91 -14.90
CA THR A 116 -9.90 -4.17 -14.77
C THR A 116 -11.34 -3.97 -15.25
N PRO A 117 -11.62 -4.19 -16.55
CA PRO A 117 -12.95 -3.96 -17.12
C PRO A 117 -14.03 -4.91 -16.56
N ASP A 118 -13.67 -6.16 -16.27
CA ASP A 118 -14.59 -7.13 -15.67
C ASP A 118 -14.33 -7.27 -14.16
N PRO A 119 -15.22 -6.74 -13.29
CA PRO A 119 -15.06 -6.79 -11.85
C PRO A 119 -15.23 -8.20 -11.26
N ARG A 120 -15.72 -9.18 -12.04
CA ARG A 120 -15.89 -10.56 -11.58
C ARG A 120 -14.58 -11.34 -11.68
N THR A 121 -13.85 -11.17 -12.78
CA THR A 121 -12.58 -11.87 -13.01
C THR A 121 -11.39 -11.10 -12.45
N LEU A 122 -11.50 -9.77 -12.37
CA LEU A 122 -10.39 -8.86 -12.03
C LEU A 122 -9.19 -9.02 -12.96
N ALA A 123 -9.40 -9.59 -14.15
CA ALA A 123 -8.35 -9.70 -15.16
C ALA A 123 -7.99 -8.30 -15.68
N PRO A 124 -6.70 -8.01 -15.86
CA PRO A 124 -6.28 -6.74 -16.42
C PRO A 124 -6.67 -6.64 -17.90
N ASP A 125 -6.98 -5.43 -18.36
CA ASP A 125 -7.01 -5.14 -19.80
C ASP A 125 -5.57 -5.05 -20.34
N PRO A 126 -5.18 -5.86 -21.33
CA PRO A 126 -3.83 -5.81 -21.89
C PRO A 126 -3.61 -4.71 -22.94
N ILE A 127 -4.64 -3.99 -23.42
CA ILE A 127 -4.56 -3.10 -24.59
C ILE A 127 -5.21 -1.73 -24.34
#